data_AF-A0A2E4X4L8-F1
#
_entry.id   AF-A0A2E4X4L8-F1
#
_cell.length_a   1.000
_cell.length_b   1.000
_cell.length_c   1.000
_cell.angle_alpha   90.00
_cell.angle_beta   90.00
_cell.angle_gamma   90.00
#
_symmetry.space_group_name_H-M   'P 1'
#
loop_
_entity.id
_entity.type
_entity.pdbx_description
1 polymer ?
#
loop_
_entity_poly.entity_id
_entity_poly.type
_entity_poly.pdbx_seq_one_letter_code
_entity_poly.pdbx_strand_id
1 'polypeptide(L)'
;MQKLKVTFRVAILLLMFIKNSYAIVFSSEDTNYLNNSDKKEFLQKCNKNKIEDNLECLNFLGIKIFLNSYKDEKLTKEKKIIVKKKSIKYLEYAASLGYKDAYLNLGWIYSNEEFDFYNLEKSSNYFKKAHENSIKIKKNVSENIINVNQSKLSNSNKGYVSLAITLMEKLFLYYNKGTENNHFYLSKNEFEEANNVYKKIIGKSNISDLDFRDIKKKVIEDNKI
;
A
#
# COMPACT_ATOMS: atom_id res chain seq x y z
N MET A 1 -28.18 -6.09 42.44
CA MET A 1 -27.31 -6.83 41.49
C MET A 1 -27.89 -7.06 40.08
N GLN A 2 -29.18 -6.83 39.80
CA GLN A 2 -29.77 -7.09 38.47
C GLN A 2 -29.46 -6.03 37.40
N LYS A 3 -29.43 -4.74 37.76
CA LYS A 3 -29.16 -3.64 36.81
C LYS A 3 -27.76 -3.67 36.18
N LEU A 4 -26.75 -4.19 36.89
CA LEU A 4 -25.36 -4.26 36.41
C LEU A 4 -25.13 -5.36 35.34
N LYS A 5 -25.95 -6.43 35.33
CA LYS A 5 -25.86 -7.50 34.33
C LYS A 5 -26.51 -7.12 33.00
N VAL A 6 -27.53 -6.26 33.02
CA VAL A 6 -28.24 -5.78 31.82
C VAL A 6 -27.38 -4.79 31.05
N THR A 7 -26.72 -3.85 31.73
CA THR A 7 -25.80 -2.88 31.10
C THR A 7 -24.60 -3.56 30.45
N PHE A 8 -24.05 -4.63 31.06
CA PHE A 8 -22.93 -5.38 30.49
C PHE A 8 -23.32 -6.18 29.23
N ARG A 9 -24.53 -6.75 29.18
CA ARG A 9 -25.04 -7.47 27.99
C ARG A 9 -25.33 -6.52 26.82
N VAL A 10 -25.86 -5.33 27.10
CA VAL A 10 -26.10 -4.30 26.07
C VAL A 10 -24.78 -3.76 25.52
N ALA A 11 -23.76 -3.57 26.36
CA ALA A 11 -22.42 -3.17 25.92
C ALA A 11 -21.75 -4.22 25.02
N ILE A 12 -21.89 -5.52 25.33
CA ILE A 12 -21.37 -6.62 24.51
C ILE A 12 -22.09 -6.69 23.16
N LEU A 13 -23.42 -6.51 23.13
CA LEU A 13 -24.18 -6.45 21.88
C LEU A 13 -23.78 -5.23 21.04
N LEU A 14 -23.62 -4.04 21.65
CA LEU A 14 -23.13 -2.84 20.96
C LEU A 14 -21.70 -3.03 20.41
N LEU A 15 -20.81 -3.69 21.14
CA LEU A 15 -19.46 -4.05 20.65
C LEU A 15 -19.50 -5.06 19.49
N MET A 16 -20.45 -5.99 19.49
CA MET A 16 -20.68 -6.89 18.34
C MET A 16 -21.27 -6.16 17.13
N PHE A 17 -22.16 -5.18 17.33
CA PHE A 17 -22.69 -4.31 16.27
C PHE A 17 -21.62 -3.41 15.65
N ILE A 18 -20.69 -2.86 16.46
CA ILE A 18 -19.55 -2.08 15.94
C ILE A 18 -18.59 -2.97 15.14
N LYS A 19 -18.37 -4.23 15.55
CA LYS A 19 -17.57 -5.20 14.76
C LYS A 19 -18.22 -5.56 13.42
N ASN A 20 -19.55 -5.63 13.34
CA ASN A 20 -20.27 -5.96 12.11
C ASN A 20 -20.44 -4.78 11.12
N SER A 21 -20.05 -3.57 11.50
CA SER A 21 -20.23 -2.36 10.67
C SER A 21 -19.18 -2.21 9.55
N TYR A 22 -18.18 -3.10 9.49
CA TYR A 22 -17.06 -3.02 8.55
C TYR A 22 -17.04 -4.16 7.53
N ALA A 23 -18.10 -4.98 7.43
CA ALA A 23 -18.22 -5.93 6.35
C ALA A 23 -18.28 -5.14 5.03
N ILE A 24 -17.19 -5.21 4.26
CA ILE A 24 -17.21 -4.71 2.90
C ILE A 24 -18.10 -5.64 2.10
N VAL A 25 -19.26 -5.13 1.70
CA VAL A 25 -20.11 -5.83 0.74
C VAL A 25 -19.44 -5.71 -0.63
N PHE A 26 -18.80 -6.78 -1.06
CA PHE A 26 -18.38 -6.88 -2.46
C PHE A 26 -19.63 -6.92 -3.35
N SER A 27 -19.71 -6.04 -4.35
CA SER A 27 -20.71 -6.18 -5.42
C SER A 27 -20.01 -6.62 -6.69
N SER A 28 -20.49 -7.68 -7.32
CA SER A 28 -20.02 -8.12 -8.63
C SER A 28 -20.15 -7.01 -9.69
N GLU A 29 -21.06 -6.07 -9.49
CA GLU A 29 -21.23 -4.88 -10.35
C GLU A 29 -20.03 -3.94 -10.29
N ASP A 30 -19.22 -3.95 -9.22
CA ASP A 30 -18.02 -3.12 -9.13
C ASP A 30 -16.96 -3.51 -10.16
N THR A 31 -17.02 -4.74 -10.68
CA THR A 31 -16.20 -5.16 -11.82
C THR A 31 -16.51 -4.39 -13.11
N ASN A 32 -17.63 -3.67 -13.18
CA ASN A 32 -17.96 -2.81 -14.32
C ASN A 32 -17.10 -1.53 -14.39
N TYR A 33 -16.42 -1.17 -13.30
CA TYR A 33 -15.43 -0.08 -13.30
C TYR A 33 -14.03 -0.55 -13.74
N LEU A 34 -13.88 -1.83 -14.10
CA LEU A 34 -12.67 -2.36 -14.72
C LEU A 34 -12.74 -2.22 -16.24
N ASN A 35 -11.60 -1.94 -16.88
CA ASN A 35 -11.51 -2.11 -18.33
C ASN A 35 -11.62 -3.60 -18.70
N ASN A 36 -11.88 -3.88 -19.99
CA ASN A 36 -12.12 -5.25 -20.46
C ASN A 36 -10.99 -6.23 -20.12
N SER A 37 -9.73 -5.77 -20.18
CA SER A 37 -8.56 -6.60 -19.88
C SER A 37 -8.50 -6.94 -18.39
N ASP A 38 -8.58 -5.93 -17.52
CA ASP A 38 -8.54 -6.09 -16.07
C ASP A 38 -9.74 -6.91 -15.58
N LYS A 39 -10.93 -6.73 -16.17
CA LYS A 39 -12.13 -7.51 -15.85
C LYS A 39 -11.94 -8.99 -16.19
N LYS A 40 -11.38 -9.29 -17.37
CA LYS A 40 -11.07 -10.67 -17.77
C LYS A 40 -10.05 -11.29 -16.83
N GLU A 41 -8.96 -10.58 -16.52
CA GLU A 41 -7.93 -11.05 -15.59
C GLU A 41 -8.51 -11.32 -14.19
N PHE A 42 -9.31 -10.38 -13.67
CA PHE A 42 -9.98 -10.52 -12.39
C PHE A 42 -10.90 -11.75 -12.36
N LEU A 43 -11.74 -11.93 -13.38
CA LEU A 43 -12.64 -13.08 -13.48
C LEU A 43 -11.90 -14.41 -13.70
N GLN A 44 -10.67 -14.40 -14.23
CA GLN A 44 -9.87 -15.62 -14.32
C GLN A 44 -9.21 -15.98 -12.99
N LYS A 45 -8.68 -14.99 -12.27
CA LYS A 45 -7.89 -15.20 -11.05
C LYS A 45 -8.73 -15.27 -9.77
N CYS A 46 -9.83 -14.53 -9.71
CA CYS A 46 -10.60 -14.27 -8.50
C CYS A 46 -11.97 -14.97 -8.45
N ASN A 47 -12.24 -15.88 -9.39
CA ASN A 47 -13.54 -16.51 -9.52
C ASN A 47 -13.67 -17.77 -8.65
N LYS A 48 -14.26 -17.59 -7.45
CA LYS A 48 -15.03 -18.60 -6.69
C LYS A 48 -15.57 -17.98 -5.39
N ASN A 49 -16.88 -17.73 -5.35
CA ASN A 49 -17.83 -17.58 -4.22
C ASN A 49 -17.46 -16.85 -2.91
N LYS A 50 -16.22 -16.36 -2.69
CA LYS A 50 -15.80 -15.63 -1.48
C LYS A 50 -14.66 -14.65 -1.80
N ILE A 51 -14.92 -13.67 -2.65
CA ILE A 51 -13.94 -12.61 -2.97
C ILE A 51 -13.52 -11.84 -1.70
N GLU A 52 -14.42 -11.72 -0.73
CA GLU A 52 -14.17 -11.11 0.58
C GLU A 52 -13.06 -11.82 1.37
N ASP A 53 -12.82 -13.11 1.11
CA ASP A 53 -11.74 -13.89 1.75
C ASP A 53 -10.41 -13.82 0.97
N ASN A 54 -10.42 -13.27 -0.25
CA ASN A 54 -9.23 -13.17 -1.09
C ASN A 54 -8.67 -11.74 -1.10
N LEU A 55 -7.73 -11.49 -0.18
CA LEU A 55 -7.10 -10.18 0.02
C LEU A 55 -6.36 -9.68 -1.23
N GLU A 56 -5.77 -10.58 -2.02
CA GLU A 56 -5.12 -10.24 -3.28
C GLU A 56 -6.13 -9.70 -4.30
N CYS A 57 -7.30 -10.34 -4.39
CA CYS A 57 -8.38 -9.91 -5.26
C CYS A 57 -9.01 -8.59 -4.82
N LEU A 58 -9.22 -8.39 -3.51
CA LEU A 58 -9.68 -7.11 -2.97
C LEU A 58 -8.67 -5.99 -3.24
N ASN A 59 -7.39 -6.28 -3.07
CA ASN A 59 -6.31 -5.34 -3.38
C ASN A 59 -6.29 -4.98 -4.88
N PHE A 60 -6.34 -5.99 -5.76
CA PHE A 60 -6.41 -5.80 -7.21
C PHE A 60 -7.61 -4.96 -7.61
N LEU A 61 -8.80 -5.32 -7.12
CA LEU A 61 -10.04 -4.61 -7.42
C LEU A 61 -9.96 -3.15 -6.96
N GLY A 62 -9.52 -2.92 -5.72
CA GLY A 62 -9.36 -1.59 -5.15
C GLY A 62 -8.44 -0.71 -6.00
N ILE A 63 -7.23 -1.18 -6.32
CA ILE A 63 -6.29 -0.35 -7.08
C ILE A 63 -6.74 -0.10 -8.52
N LYS A 64 -7.30 -1.11 -9.20
CA LYS A 64 -7.71 -0.98 -10.61
C LYS A 64 -8.94 -0.08 -10.77
N ILE A 65 -9.94 -0.23 -9.91
CA ILE A 65 -11.11 0.67 -9.90
C ILE A 65 -10.67 2.11 -9.62
N PHE A 66 -9.79 2.31 -8.63
CA PHE A 66 -9.27 3.63 -8.31
C PHE A 66 -8.62 4.30 -9.54
N LEU A 67 -7.68 3.61 -10.20
CA LEU A 67 -6.95 4.12 -11.36
C LEU A 67 -7.87 4.37 -12.57
N ASN A 68 -8.79 3.45 -12.85
CA ASN A 68 -9.71 3.59 -13.98
C ASN A 68 -10.67 4.77 -13.76
N SER A 69 -11.15 4.98 -12.54
CA SER A 69 -12.05 6.10 -12.22
C SER A 69 -11.39 7.49 -12.39
N TYR A 70 -10.06 7.58 -12.28
CA TYR A 70 -9.32 8.80 -12.60
C TYR A 70 -9.35 9.11 -14.10
N LYS A 71 -9.19 8.07 -14.93
CA LYS A 71 -9.09 8.18 -16.40
C LYS A 71 -10.45 8.16 -17.11
N ASP A 72 -11.51 7.71 -16.45
CA ASP A 72 -12.81 7.53 -17.08
C ASP A 72 -13.55 8.86 -17.27
N GLU A 73 -13.55 9.39 -18.49
CA GLU A 73 -14.24 10.63 -18.86
C GLU A 73 -15.77 10.51 -18.80
N LYS A 74 -16.33 9.29 -18.81
CA LYS A 74 -17.78 9.06 -18.80
C LYS A 74 -18.39 9.23 -17.40
N LEU A 75 -17.58 9.15 -16.35
CA LEU A 75 -18.04 9.32 -14.98
C LEU A 75 -18.17 10.80 -14.62
N THR A 76 -19.32 11.18 -14.07
CA THR A 76 -19.49 12.52 -13.47
C THR A 76 -18.51 12.69 -12.30
N LYS A 77 -18.12 13.94 -12.02
CA LYS A 77 -17.20 14.26 -10.90
C LYS A 77 -17.66 13.65 -9.57
N GLU A 78 -18.96 13.72 -9.29
CA GLU A 78 -19.57 13.12 -8.10
C GLU A 78 -19.44 11.59 -8.10
N LYS A 79 -19.76 10.93 -9.21
CA LYS A 79 -19.64 9.47 -9.33
C LYS A 79 -18.19 9.01 -9.18
N LYS A 80 -17.22 9.76 -9.73
CA LYS A 80 -15.79 9.50 -9.54
C LYS A 80 -15.41 9.48 -8.06
N ILE A 81 -15.88 10.46 -7.28
CA ILE A 81 -15.58 10.51 -5.84
C ILE A 81 -16.15 9.29 -5.11
N ILE A 82 -17.39 8.90 -5.42
CA ILE A 82 -18.05 7.72 -4.82
C ILE A 82 -17.27 6.44 -5.14
N VAL A 83 -16.92 6.25 -6.41
CA VAL A 83 -16.17 5.07 -6.88
C VAL A 83 -14.78 5.01 -6.24
N LYS A 84 -14.06 6.13 -6.17
CA LYS A 84 -12.74 6.22 -5.51
C LYS A 84 -12.80 5.94 -4.01
N LYS A 85 -13.82 6.45 -3.30
CA LYS A 85 -14.03 6.13 -1.88
C LYS A 85 -14.30 4.64 -1.68
N LYS A 86 -15.10 4.04 -2.56
CA LYS A 86 -15.39 2.60 -2.52
C LYS A 86 -14.14 1.76 -2.78
N SER A 87 -13.30 2.16 -3.72
CA SER A 87 -12.06 1.46 -4.03
C SER A 87 -11.02 1.56 -2.90
N ILE A 88 -10.92 2.72 -2.24
CA ILE A 88 -10.11 2.88 -1.02
C ILE A 88 -10.61 1.95 0.08
N LYS A 89 -11.92 1.79 0.27
CA LYS A 89 -12.45 0.83 1.26
C LYS A 89 -11.97 -0.59 0.99
N TYR A 90 -11.98 -1.08 -0.26
CA TYR A 90 -11.43 -2.41 -0.57
C TYR A 90 -9.98 -2.57 -0.13
N LEU A 91 -9.16 -1.56 -0.40
CA LEU A 91 -7.77 -1.52 0.04
C LEU A 91 -7.67 -1.47 1.57
N GLU A 92 -8.46 -0.64 2.25
CA GLU A 92 -8.47 -0.53 3.71
C GLU A 92 -8.84 -1.85 4.39
N TYR A 93 -9.79 -2.60 3.82
CA TYR A 93 -10.18 -3.90 4.35
C TYR A 93 -9.08 -4.94 4.14
N ALA A 94 -8.55 -5.07 2.92
CA ALA A 94 -7.41 -5.95 2.65
C ALA A 94 -6.22 -5.62 3.57
N ALA A 95 -5.93 -4.33 3.74
CA ALA A 95 -4.93 -3.81 4.65
C ALA A 95 -5.24 -4.12 6.13
N SER A 96 -6.48 -4.00 6.57
CA SER A 96 -6.88 -4.30 7.96
C SER A 96 -6.70 -5.78 8.32
N LEU A 97 -6.81 -6.66 7.32
CA LEU A 97 -6.51 -8.09 7.42
C LEU A 97 -5.01 -8.40 7.24
N GLY A 98 -4.17 -7.36 7.15
CA GLY A 98 -2.71 -7.48 7.12
C GLY A 98 -2.11 -7.73 5.74
N TYR A 99 -2.86 -7.50 4.66
CA TYR A 99 -2.32 -7.63 3.31
C TYR A 99 -1.36 -6.47 3.00
N LYS A 100 -0.07 -6.78 2.91
CA LYS A 100 1.00 -5.79 2.78
C LYS A 100 0.83 -4.88 1.56
N ASP A 101 0.50 -5.43 0.40
CA ASP A 101 0.41 -4.64 -0.83
C ASP A 101 -0.73 -3.63 -0.78
N ALA A 102 -1.78 -3.92 -0.01
CA ALA A 102 -2.87 -2.97 0.21
C ALA A 102 -2.39 -1.78 1.06
N TYR A 103 -1.53 -1.99 2.06
CA TYR A 103 -0.89 -0.88 2.78
C TYR A 103 -0.01 -0.03 1.85
N LEU A 104 0.75 -0.65 0.94
CA LEU A 104 1.58 0.09 -0.02
C LEU A 104 0.72 0.92 -1.00
N ASN A 105 -0.35 0.34 -1.50
CA ASN A 105 -1.29 1.02 -2.40
C ASN A 105 -1.98 2.20 -1.71
N LEU A 106 -2.41 2.05 -0.45
CA LEU A 106 -2.95 3.15 0.34
C LEU A 106 -1.91 4.24 0.56
N GLY A 107 -0.68 3.86 0.94
CA GLY A 107 0.44 4.81 1.08
C GLY A 107 0.65 5.66 -0.18
N TRP A 108 0.64 5.01 -1.36
CA TRP A 108 0.78 5.68 -2.64
C TRP A 108 -0.41 6.60 -2.99
N ILE A 109 -1.65 6.15 -2.77
CA ILE A 109 -2.85 6.98 -3.01
C ILE A 109 -2.80 8.25 -2.17
N TYR A 110 -2.44 8.12 -0.89
CA TYR A 110 -2.37 9.25 0.02
C TYR A 110 -1.13 10.14 -0.20
N SER A 111 -0.11 9.68 -0.94
CA SER A 111 1.10 10.47 -1.24
C SER A 111 1.02 11.33 -2.50
N ASN A 112 -0.01 11.15 -3.33
CA ASN A 112 -0.10 11.85 -4.61
C ASN A 112 -0.99 13.09 -4.50
N GLU A 113 -0.41 14.27 -4.71
CA GLU A 113 -1.09 15.57 -4.66
C GLU A 113 -2.11 15.78 -5.78
N GLU A 114 -1.99 15.04 -6.88
CA GLU A 114 -2.97 15.04 -7.97
C GLU A 114 -4.28 14.35 -7.58
N PHE A 115 -4.29 13.61 -6.46
CA PHE A 115 -5.46 12.88 -6.00
C PHE A 115 -6.26 13.67 -4.95
N ASP A 116 -7.59 13.55 -5.01
CA ASP A 116 -8.51 14.20 -4.05
C ASP A 116 -8.38 13.65 -2.62
N PHE A 117 -7.51 12.66 -2.43
CA PHE A 117 -7.26 11.97 -1.17
C PHE A 117 -5.88 12.29 -0.60
N TYR A 118 -5.09 13.18 -1.21
CA TYR A 118 -3.76 13.53 -0.73
C TYR A 118 -3.73 13.83 0.78
N ASN A 119 -2.89 13.10 1.52
CA ASN A 119 -2.68 13.26 2.95
C ASN A 119 -1.37 12.56 3.36
N LEU A 120 -0.29 13.33 3.52
CA LEU A 120 1.03 12.77 3.84
C LEU A 120 1.09 12.04 5.19
N GLU A 121 0.31 12.46 6.19
CA GLU A 121 0.24 11.78 7.49
C GLU A 121 -0.33 10.37 7.34
N LYS A 122 -1.45 10.23 6.61
CA LYS A 122 -2.04 8.92 6.30
C LYS A 122 -1.10 8.08 5.45
N SER A 123 -0.45 8.68 4.45
CA SER A 123 0.54 8.01 3.62
C SER A 123 1.66 7.40 4.44
N SER A 124 2.32 8.22 5.28
CA SER A 124 3.41 7.79 6.17
C SER A 124 2.96 6.67 7.11
N ASN A 125 1.76 6.79 7.70
CA ASN A 125 1.19 5.76 8.57
C ASN A 125 0.98 4.43 7.83
N TYR A 126 0.49 4.45 6.60
CA TYR A 126 0.31 3.24 5.81
C TYR A 126 1.63 2.59 5.38
N PHE A 127 2.63 3.37 4.99
CA PHE A 127 3.97 2.84 4.71
C PHE A 127 4.62 2.23 5.96
N LYS A 128 4.46 2.87 7.12
CA LYS A 128 4.90 2.31 8.41
C LYS A 128 4.24 0.96 8.69
N LYS A 129 2.91 0.84 8.53
CA LYS A 129 2.18 -0.42 8.71
C LYS A 129 2.63 -1.53 7.74
N ALA A 130 2.92 -1.19 6.49
CA ALA A 130 3.48 -2.14 5.51
C ALA A 130 4.84 -2.71 5.97
N HIS A 131 5.68 -1.84 6.56
CA HIS A 131 6.98 -2.22 7.10
C HIS A 131 6.84 -3.11 8.36
N GLU A 132 6.00 -2.72 9.31
CA GLU A 132 5.73 -3.51 10.53
C GLU A 132 5.16 -4.88 10.21
N ASN A 133 4.24 -4.96 9.25
CA ASN A 133 3.69 -6.24 8.78
C ASN A 133 4.78 -7.14 8.18
N SER A 134 5.70 -6.57 7.40
CA SER A 134 6.84 -7.30 6.84
C SER A 134 7.77 -7.85 7.93
N ILE A 135 7.98 -7.09 9.02
CA ILE A 135 8.76 -7.55 10.18
C ILE A 135 8.03 -8.68 10.92
N LYS A 136 6.72 -8.54 11.13
CA LYS A 136 5.90 -9.56 11.82
C LYS A 136 5.91 -10.90 11.07
N ILE A 137 5.74 -10.88 9.74
CA ILE A 137 5.84 -12.08 8.90
C ILE A 137 7.22 -12.72 9.05
N LYS A 138 8.31 -11.92 8.97
CA LYS A 138 9.67 -12.44 9.15
C LYS A 138 9.89 -13.06 10.52
N LYS A 139 9.43 -12.43 11.61
CA LYS A 139 9.53 -12.95 12.98
C LYS A 139 8.83 -14.30 13.13
N ASN A 140 7.63 -14.44 12.58
CA ASN A 140 6.86 -15.68 12.62
C ASN A 140 7.47 -16.80 11.76
N VAL A 141 8.16 -16.45 10.67
CA VAL A 141 8.87 -17.42 9.81
C VAL A 141 10.21 -17.84 10.43
N SER A 142 10.88 -16.94 11.17
CA SER A 142 12.16 -17.23 11.83
C SER A 142 12.08 -18.14 13.07
N GLU A 143 10.89 -18.50 13.53
CA GLU A 143 10.70 -19.51 14.59
C GLU A 143 10.63 -20.96 14.04
N ASN A 144 10.76 -21.17 12.72
CA ASN A 144 10.59 -22.52 12.14
C ASN A 144 11.59 -22.97 11.06
N ILE A 145 12.70 -22.28 10.77
CA ILE A 145 13.74 -22.86 9.89
C ILE A 145 15.16 -22.47 10.33
N ILE A 146 15.91 -23.47 10.79
CA ILE A 146 17.38 -23.52 10.82
C ILE A 146 17.90 -23.66 9.38
N ASN A 147 18.92 -22.86 9.06
CA ASN A 147 19.82 -22.92 7.90
C ASN A 147 19.18 -23.02 6.50
N VAL A 148 19.10 -21.87 5.80
CA VAL A 148 19.01 -21.84 4.34
C VAL A 148 20.17 -21.02 3.77
N ASN A 149 20.89 -21.69 2.88
CA ASN A 149 22.12 -21.30 2.21
C ASN A 149 22.09 -19.90 1.55
N GLN A 150 23.24 -19.24 1.62
CA GLN A 150 23.54 -17.88 1.15
C GLN A 150 23.36 -17.63 -0.35
N SER A 151 22.96 -18.61 -1.17
CA SER A 151 22.82 -18.45 -2.63
C SER A 151 21.44 -17.97 -3.10
N LYS A 152 20.39 -18.01 -2.25
CA LYS A 152 19.04 -17.49 -2.57
C LYS A 152 18.83 -16.01 -2.19
N LEU A 153 19.82 -15.40 -1.53
CA LEU A 153 19.75 -14.05 -0.95
C LEU A 153 19.94 -12.91 -1.97
N SER A 154 20.54 -13.20 -3.13
CA SER A 154 20.89 -12.24 -4.17
C SER A 154 19.68 -11.52 -4.79
N ASN A 155 18.60 -12.23 -5.15
CA ASN A 155 17.40 -11.60 -5.74
C ASN A 155 16.54 -10.85 -4.70
N SER A 156 16.56 -11.28 -3.44
CA SER A 156 15.90 -10.58 -2.32
C SER A 156 16.51 -9.19 -2.10
N ASN A 157 17.84 -9.08 -2.17
CA ASN A 157 18.55 -7.81 -1.98
C ASN A 157 18.22 -6.81 -3.09
N LYS A 158 18.09 -7.26 -4.35
CA LYS A 158 17.71 -6.39 -5.48
C LYS A 158 16.33 -5.77 -5.31
N GLY A 159 15.35 -6.51 -4.78
CA GLY A 159 14.01 -5.98 -4.49
C GLY A 159 14.00 -4.91 -3.39
N TYR A 160 14.74 -5.14 -2.30
CA TYR A 160 14.90 -4.13 -1.24
C TYR A 160 15.62 -2.88 -1.71
N VAL A 161 16.63 -3.05 -2.57
CA VAL A 161 17.38 -1.94 -3.16
C VAL A 161 16.51 -1.15 -4.12
N SER A 162 15.75 -1.83 -4.98
CA SER A 162 14.80 -1.19 -5.88
C SER A 162 13.79 -0.33 -5.11
N LEU A 163 13.21 -0.87 -4.04
CA LEU A 163 12.31 -0.12 -3.15
C LEU A 163 13.02 1.08 -2.50
N ALA A 164 14.24 0.87 -1.98
CA ALA A 164 15.01 1.94 -1.35
C ALA A 164 15.32 3.07 -2.33
N ILE A 165 15.69 2.73 -3.58
CA ILE A 165 15.90 3.69 -4.65
C ILE A 165 14.59 4.42 -4.95
N THR A 166 13.47 3.72 -5.17
CA THR A 166 12.19 4.38 -5.47
C THR A 166 11.78 5.37 -4.39
N LEU A 167 11.94 5.01 -3.12
CA LEU A 167 11.62 5.90 -1.99
C LEU A 167 12.56 7.10 -1.96
N MET A 168 13.87 6.88 -2.13
CA MET A 168 14.88 7.94 -2.09
C MET A 168 14.74 8.93 -3.25
N GLU A 169 14.45 8.45 -4.47
CA GLU A 169 14.22 9.31 -5.63
C GLU A 169 12.97 10.19 -5.45
N LYS A 170 11.89 9.64 -4.87
CA LYS A 170 10.71 10.45 -4.52
C LYS A 170 11.01 11.48 -3.43
N LEU A 171 11.74 11.08 -2.38
CA LEU A 171 12.21 12.00 -1.32
C LEU A 171 13.04 13.14 -1.89
N PHE A 172 13.90 12.86 -2.87
CA PHE A 172 14.70 13.85 -3.57
C PHE A 172 13.83 14.84 -4.37
N LEU A 173 12.84 14.34 -5.11
CA LEU A 173 11.87 15.19 -5.81
C LEU A 173 11.12 16.12 -4.85
N TYR A 174 10.60 15.61 -3.73
CA TYR A 174 9.88 16.40 -2.74
C TYR A 174 10.77 17.47 -2.09
N TYR A 175 12.02 17.12 -1.76
CA TYR A 175 12.98 18.06 -1.21
C TYR A 175 13.28 19.20 -2.19
N ASN A 176 13.61 18.88 -3.44
CA ASN A 176 13.94 19.90 -4.45
C ASN A 176 12.75 20.81 -4.76
N LYS A 177 11.56 20.23 -4.99
CA LYS A 177 10.35 21.00 -5.28
C LYS A 177 9.97 21.92 -4.11
N GLY A 178 10.20 21.46 -2.88
CA GLY A 178 9.99 22.27 -1.69
C GLY A 178 10.95 23.45 -1.58
N THR A 179 12.23 23.23 -1.87
CA THR A 179 13.25 24.29 -1.86
C THR A 179 13.04 25.36 -2.94
N GLU A 180 12.51 24.98 -4.11
CA GLU A 180 12.23 25.92 -5.21
C GLU A 180 11.06 26.86 -4.93
N ASN A 181 10.06 26.42 -4.15
CA ASN A 181 8.80 27.13 -3.96
C ASN A 181 8.64 27.75 -2.55
N ASN A 182 9.71 27.82 -1.74
CA ASN A 182 9.66 28.23 -0.32
C ASN A 182 8.64 27.42 0.53
N HIS A 183 8.35 26.17 0.13
CA HIS A 183 7.46 25.26 0.82
C HIS A 183 8.26 24.06 1.33
N PHE A 184 8.60 24.05 2.62
CA PHE A 184 9.47 23.01 3.18
C PHE A 184 8.68 21.73 3.50
N TYR A 185 8.49 20.86 2.51
CA TYR A 185 7.94 19.50 2.71
C TYR A 185 8.87 18.61 3.53
N LEU A 186 10.18 18.81 3.35
CA LEU A 186 11.27 18.19 4.11
C LEU A 186 12.29 19.26 4.43
N SER A 187 12.73 19.33 5.68
CA SER A 187 13.91 20.11 6.04
C SER A 187 15.17 19.44 5.48
N LYS A 188 16.24 20.24 5.34
CA LYS A 188 17.56 19.74 4.93
C LYS A 188 18.05 18.60 5.83
N ASN A 189 17.86 18.74 7.15
CA ASN A 189 18.26 17.71 8.11
C ASN A 189 17.48 16.40 7.90
N GLU A 190 16.16 16.45 7.71
CA GLU A 190 15.35 15.26 7.48
C GLU A 190 15.73 14.54 6.17
N PHE A 191 16.02 15.30 5.12
CA PHE A 191 16.51 14.74 3.86
C PHE A 191 17.89 14.08 4.03
N GLU A 192 18.81 14.72 4.74
CA GLU A 192 20.14 14.18 5.02
C GLU A 192 20.08 12.92 5.89
N GLU A 193 19.21 12.87 6.90
CA GLU A 193 18.96 11.68 7.71
C GLU A 193 18.43 10.53 6.85
N ALA A 194 17.44 10.78 5.99
CA ALA A 194 16.91 9.80 5.05
C ALA A 194 18.00 9.27 4.10
N ASN A 195 18.85 10.15 3.57
CA ASN A 195 19.97 9.78 2.71
C ASN A 195 21.02 8.94 3.44
N ASN A 196 21.30 9.24 4.72
CA ASN A 196 22.21 8.45 5.54
C ASN A 196 21.68 7.03 5.81
N VAL A 197 20.37 6.90 6.06
CA VAL A 197 19.70 5.60 6.19
C VAL A 197 19.74 4.84 4.86
N TYR A 198 19.45 5.51 3.75
CA TYR A 198 19.53 4.94 2.41
C TYR A 198 20.93 4.38 2.10
N LYS A 199 22.00 5.15 2.33
CA LYS A 199 23.39 4.69 2.14
C LYS A 199 23.71 3.45 2.99
N LYS A 200 23.25 3.41 4.25
CA LYS A 200 23.41 2.23 5.12
C LYS A 200 22.68 1.01 4.58
N ILE A 201 21.48 1.18 4.02
CA ILE A 201 20.70 0.09 3.40
C ILE A 201 21.44 -0.45 2.18
N ILE A 202 21.92 0.43 1.29
CA ILE A 202 22.68 0.02 0.10
C ILE A 202 23.98 -0.68 0.52
N GLY A 203 24.74 -0.13 1.46
CA GLY A 203 25.98 -0.77 1.94
C GLY A 203 25.77 -2.16 2.55
N LYS A 204 24.63 -2.40 3.22
CA LYS A 204 24.28 -3.71 3.79
C LYS A 204 23.73 -4.72 2.77
N SER A 205 23.37 -4.26 1.57
CA SER A 205 22.70 -5.11 0.56
C SER A 205 23.66 -5.97 -0.26
N ASN A 206 24.99 -5.74 -0.16
CA ASN A 206 26.04 -6.50 -0.85
C ASN A 206 25.82 -6.65 -2.36
N ILE A 207 25.16 -5.69 -3.00
CA ILE A 207 25.07 -5.60 -4.48
C ILE A 207 26.27 -4.85 -5.03
N SER A 208 26.67 -5.22 -6.23
CA SER A 208 27.73 -4.52 -6.96
C SER A 208 27.27 -3.12 -7.38
N ASP A 209 28.21 -2.20 -7.58
CA ASP A 209 27.92 -0.86 -8.11
C ASP A 209 27.33 -0.90 -9.53
N LEU A 210 27.62 -1.94 -10.30
CA LEU A 210 27.02 -2.18 -11.61
C LEU A 210 25.54 -2.56 -11.46
N ASP A 211 25.24 -3.57 -10.63
CA ASP A 211 23.86 -3.98 -10.35
C ASP A 211 23.04 -2.82 -9.77
N PHE A 212 23.62 -2.05 -8.85
CA PHE A 212 22.97 -0.89 -8.26
C PHE A 212 22.59 0.14 -9.33
N ARG A 213 23.51 0.46 -10.25
CA ARG A 213 23.25 1.39 -11.35
C ARG A 213 22.15 0.89 -12.28
N ASP A 214 22.17 -0.40 -12.63
CA ASP A 214 21.16 -1.01 -13.49
C ASP A 214 19.78 -1.00 -12.82
N ILE A 215 19.70 -1.36 -11.55
CA ILE A 215 18.45 -1.31 -10.76
C ILE A 215 17.97 0.14 -10.68
N LYS A 216 18.87 1.10 -10.43
CA LYS A 216 18.51 2.51 -10.34
C LYS A 216 17.94 3.04 -11.66
N LYS A 217 18.62 2.79 -12.77
CA LYS A 217 18.16 3.18 -14.11
C LYS A 217 16.78 2.61 -14.39
N LYS A 218 16.59 1.31 -14.14
CA LYS A 218 15.31 0.63 -14.32
C LYS A 218 14.21 1.23 -13.44
N VAL A 219 14.50 1.53 -12.17
CA VAL A 219 13.53 2.15 -11.25
C VAL A 219 13.09 3.52 -11.74
N ILE A 220 14.02 4.34 -12.22
CA ILE A 220 13.71 5.67 -12.76
C ILE A 220 12.82 5.55 -14.00
N GLU A 221 13.20 4.68 -14.95
CA GLU A 221 12.44 4.41 -16.18
C GLU A 221 11.03 3.88 -15.89
N ASP A 222 10.92 2.86 -15.03
CA ASP A 222 9.65 2.19 -14.69
C ASP A 222 8.68 3.12 -13.94
N ASN A 223 9.21 4.06 -13.12
CA ASN A 223 8.40 4.95 -12.29
C ASN A 223 8.20 6.34 -12.89
N LYS A 224 8.79 6.63 -14.06
CA LYS A 224 8.77 7.97 -14.71
C LYS A 224 9.17 9.09 -13.75
N ILE A 225 10.17 8.81 -12.92
CA ILE A 225 10.78 9.77 -11.99
C ILE A 225 11.80 10.62 -12.75
#